data_AF-A0A932M3B7-F1
#
_entry.id   AF-A0A932M3B7-F1
#
_cell.length_a   1.000
_cell.length_b   1.000
_cell.length_c   1.000
_cell.angle_alpha   90.00
_cell.angle_beta   90.00
_cell.angle_gamma   90.00
#
_symmetry.space_group_name_H-M   'P 1'
#
loop_
_entity.id
_entity.type
_entity.pdbx_description
1 polymer ?
#
loop_
_entity_poly.entity_id
_entity_poly.type
_entity_poly.pdbx_seq_one_letter_code
_entity_poly.pdbx_strand_id
1 'polypeptide(L)'
;MKRGFMELAVEIVKKYPGLTAQEVAEEALGSSSDLSDSKNPLQSLETTLDKQVREGREPRIIRERFEGKYRFFPATMSSASNSKENVLVQLSLPTQELKDIDNLVTVGKFENRSSAIRWLALEGIKANRAYLDKVADTKNQIERLKRDI
;
A
#
# COMPACT_ATOMS: atom_id res chain seq x y z
N MET A 1 -29.76 9.21 2.94
CA MET A 1 -29.64 7.76 2.68
C MET A 1 -28.52 7.22 3.55
N LYS A 2 -28.76 6.18 4.36
CA LYS A 2 -27.70 5.55 5.17
C LYS A 2 -26.69 4.93 4.20
N ARG A 3 -25.40 5.27 4.33
CA ARG A 3 -24.34 4.63 3.55
C ARG A 3 -24.11 3.23 4.11
N GLY A 4 -24.25 2.21 3.29
CA GLY A 4 -23.91 0.84 3.68
C GLY A 4 -22.41 0.68 3.88
N PHE A 5 -22.01 -0.31 4.67
CA PHE A 5 -20.61 -0.59 4.98
C PHE A 5 -19.71 -0.66 3.73
N MET A 6 -20.15 -1.27 2.64
CA MET A 6 -19.32 -1.42 1.44
C MET A 6 -18.98 -0.08 0.76
N GLU A 7 -19.89 0.89 0.78
CA GLU A 7 -19.59 2.23 0.24
C GLU A 7 -18.52 2.94 1.08
N LEU A 8 -18.61 2.81 2.40
CA LEU A 8 -17.60 3.32 3.32
C LEU A 8 -16.26 2.59 3.15
N ALA A 9 -16.27 1.26 3.03
CA ALA A 9 -15.06 0.47 2.82
C ALA A 9 -14.35 0.88 1.52
N VAL A 10 -15.09 1.18 0.44
CA VAL A 10 -14.52 1.69 -0.82
C VAL A 10 -13.88 3.06 -0.62
N GLU A 11 -14.53 3.98 0.10
CA GLU A 11 -13.97 5.30 0.41
C GLU A 11 -12.70 5.19 1.28
N ILE A 12 -12.74 4.35 2.31
CA ILE A 12 -11.61 4.09 3.22
C ILE A 12 -10.44 3.51 2.44
N VAL A 13 -10.64 2.46 1.64
CA VAL A 13 -9.59 1.82 0.85
C VAL A 13 -9.03 2.76 -0.22
N LYS A 14 -9.84 3.67 -0.78
CA LYS A 14 -9.36 4.74 -1.68
C LYS A 14 -8.47 5.75 -0.95
N LYS A 15 -8.84 6.13 0.26
CA LYS A 15 -8.12 7.11 1.07
C LYS A 15 -6.83 6.53 1.68
N TYR A 16 -6.89 5.26 2.06
CA TYR A 16 -5.84 4.51 2.76
C TYR A 16 -5.66 3.13 2.11
N PRO A 17 -5.01 3.05 0.93
CA PRO A 17 -4.74 1.77 0.29
C PRO A 17 -3.76 0.92 1.11
N GLY A 18 -3.97 -0.40 1.11
CA GLY A 18 -3.09 -1.35 1.78
C GLY A 18 -3.48 -1.70 3.22
N LEU A 19 -4.64 -1.26 3.69
CA LEU A 19 -5.19 -1.69 4.98
C LEU A 19 -5.63 -3.16 4.94
N THR A 20 -5.60 -3.79 6.10
CA THR A 20 -6.20 -5.11 6.35
C THR A 20 -7.71 -4.98 6.55
N ALA A 21 -8.43 -6.11 6.47
CA ALA A 21 -9.88 -6.09 6.67
C ALA A 21 -10.30 -5.58 8.06
N GLN A 22 -9.50 -5.89 9.08
CA GLN A 22 -9.70 -5.40 10.44
C GLN A 22 -9.57 -3.87 10.50
N GLU A 23 -8.48 -3.31 9.97
CA GLU A 23 -8.24 -1.86 9.97
C GLU A 23 -9.33 -1.09 9.20
N VAL A 24 -9.81 -1.63 8.08
CA VAL A 24 -10.94 -1.02 7.34
C VAL A 24 -12.22 -1.06 8.17
N ALA A 25 -12.49 -2.16 8.88
CA ALA A 25 -13.66 -2.29 9.72
C ALA A 25 -13.60 -1.38 10.97
N GLU A 26 -12.43 -1.21 11.58
CA GLU A 26 -12.21 -0.25 12.68
C GLU A 26 -12.48 1.20 12.22
N GLU A 27 -11.91 1.60 11.09
CA GLU A 27 -12.11 2.95 10.52
C GLU A 27 -13.58 3.20 10.14
N ALA A 28 -14.27 2.16 9.61
CA ALA A 28 -15.68 2.26 9.27
C ALA A 28 -16.56 2.44 10.51
N LEU A 29 -16.31 1.68 11.58
CA LEU A 29 -17.05 1.82 12.85
C LEU A 29 -16.77 3.15 13.55
N GLY A 30 -15.54 3.68 13.45
CA GLY A 30 -15.21 5.03 13.92
C GLY A 30 -15.96 6.12 13.14
N SER A 31 -16.29 5.86 11.87
CA SER A 31 -16.99 6.81 10.99
C SER A 31 -18.53 6.70 11.06
N SER A 32 -19.07 5.55 11.44
CA SER A 32 -20.51 5.34 11.59
C SER A 32 -20.84 4.17 12.54
N SER A 33 -21.66 4.45 13.56
CA SER A 33 -22.09 3.48 14.58
C SER A 33 -23.13 2.46 14.09
N ASP A 34 -23.80 2.72 12.96
CA ASP A 34 -24.99 2.00 12.50
C ASP A 34 -24.69 0.94 11.41
N LEU A 35 -23.43 0.49 11.30
CA LEU A 35 -23.00 -0.35 10.18
C LEU A 35 -23.24 -1.84 10.37
N SER A 36 -23.54 -2.29 11.59
CA SER A 36 -23.77 -3.70 11.89
C SER A 36 -24.58 -3.86 13.17
N ASP A 37 -25.69 -4.59 13.09
CA ASP A 37 -26.52 -4.98 14.24
C ASP A 37 -25.98 -6.24 14.98
N SER A 38 -24.81 -6.73 14.59
CA SER A 38 -24.14 -7.90 15.21
C SER A 38 -23.62 -7.59 16.61
N LYS A 39 -23.64 -8.60 17.48
CA LYS A 39 -22.98 -8.56 18.81
C LYS A 39 -21.46 -8.35 18.72
N ASN A 40 -20.85 -8.71 17.59
CA ASN A 40 -19.44 -8.40 17.28
C ASN A 40 -19.37 -7.69 15.92
N PRO A 41 -19.56 -6.36 15.90
CA PRO A 41 -19.65 -5.62 14.64
C PRO A 41 -18.32 -5.61 13.88
N LEU A 42 -17.18 -5.54 14.58
CA LEU A 42 -15.86 -5.52 13.95
C LEU A 42 -15.61 -6.79 13.12
N GLN A 43 -15.76 -7.96 13.74
CA GLN A 43 -15.57 -9.26 13.05
C GLN A 43 -16.59 -9.47 11.92
N SER A 44 -17.83 -9.00 12.10
CA SER A 44 -18.88 -9.06 11.08
C SER A 44 -18.50 -8.25 9.84
N LEU A 45 -17.99 -7.04 10.03
CA LEU A 45 -17.57 -6.16 8.95
C LEU A 45 -16.29 -6.66 8.25
N GLU A 46 -15.31 -7.14 9.03
CA GLU A 46 -14.08 -7.76 8.51
C GLU A 46 -14.40 -8.93 7.56
N THR A 47 -15.21 -9.88 8.06
CA THR A 47 -15.62 -11.06 7.27
C THR A 47 -16.47 -10.69 6.08
N THR A 48 -17.31 -9.65 6.19
CA THR A 48 -18.10 -9.12 5.08
C THR A 48 -17.19 -8.58 3.98
N LEU A 49 -16.21 -7.73 4.32
CA LEU A 49 -15.29 -7.18 3.34
C LEU A 49 -14.49 -8.28 2.63
N ASP A 50 -13.89 -9.21 3.39
CA ASP A 50 -13.11 -10.28 2.79
C ASP A 50 -13.98 -11.16 1.88
N LYS A 51 -15.21 -11.49 2.28
CA LYS A 51 -16.14 -12.28 1.47
C LYS A 51 -16.54 -11.55 0.19
N GLN A 52 -16.91 -10.27 0.28
CA GLN A 52 -17.36 -9.48 -0.89
C GLN A 52 -16.25 -9.35 -1.94
N VAL A 53 -15.01 -9.11 -1.51
CA VAL A 53 -13.87 -8.97 -2.41
C VAL A 53 -13.43 -10.35 -2.94
N ARG A 54 -13.38 -11.39 -2.10
CA ARG A 54 -13.02 -12.75 -2.51
C ARG A 54 -13.96 -13.32 -3.56
N GLU A 55 -15.26 -13.09 -3.38
CA GLU A 55 -16.30 -13.59 -4.29
C GLU A 55 -16.50 -12.67 -5.51
N GLY A 56 -15.72 -11.58 -5.64
CA GLY A 56 -15.81 -10.66 -6.77
C GLY A 56 -17.09 -9.81 -6.79
N ARG A 57 -17.82 -9.73 -5.68
CA ARG A 57 -19.05 -8.95 -5.54
C ARG A 57 -18.80 -7.46 -5.35
N GLU A 58 -17.60 -7.09 -4.89
CA GLU A 58 -17.12 -5.70 -4.85
C GLU A 58 -15.93 -5.52 -5.79
N PRO A 59 -16.16 -5.19 -7.08
CA PRO A 59 -15.10 -5.08 -8.08
C PRO A 59 -14.28 -3.78 -7.94
N ARG A 60 -14.69 -2.83 -7.10
CA ARG A 60 -13.95 -1.56 -6.89
C ARG A 60 -12.75 -1.73 -5.96
N ILE A 61 -12.67 -2.85 -5.25
CA ILE A 61 -11.59 -3.20 -4.34
C ILE A 61 -10.95 -4.50 -4.81
N ILE A 62 -9.63 -4.56 -4.77
CA ILE A 62 -8.85 -5.79 -4.93
C ILE A 62 -8.19 -6.15 -3.61
N ARG A 63 -7.90 -7.44 -3.42
CA ARG A 63 -7.12 -7.92 -2.28
C ARG A 63 -5.84 -8.60 -2.77
N GLU A 64 -4.74 -8.30 -2.11
CA GLU A 64 -3.43 -8.87 -2.39
C GLU A 64 -2.81 -9.40 -1.09
N ARG A 65 -2.01 -10.47 -1.19
CA ARG A 65 -1.42 -11.13 -0.03
C ARG A 65 0.00 -10.64 0.19
N PHE A 66 0.25 -10.06 1.36
CA PHE A 66 1.56 -9.56 1.79
C PHE A 66 1.90 -10.11 3.17
N GLU A 67 3.07 -10.74 3.32
CA GLU A 67 3.54 -11.32 4.60
C GLU A 67 2.51 -12.22 5.29
N GLY A 68 1.76 -13.00 4.48
CA GLY A 68 0.74 -13.90 4.97
C GLY A 68 -0.63 -13.26 5.25
N LYS A 69 -0.75 -11.93 5.28
CA LYS A 69 -1.99 -11.18 5.50
C LYS A 69 -2.57 -10.63 4.20
N TYR A 70 -3.90 -10.55 4.09
CA TYR A 70 -4.55 -9.87 2.97
C TYR A 70 -4.68 -8.37 3.23
N ARG A 71 -4.30 -7.58 2.24
CA ARG A 71 -4.42 -6.12 2.23
C ARG A 71 -5.26 -5.69 1.04
N PHE A 72 -6.03 -4.63 1.21
CA PHE A 72 -7.06 -4.19 0.28
C PHE A 72 -6.63 -2.89 -0.42
N PHE A 73 -6.84 -2.83 -1.74
CA PHE A 73 -6.46 -1.70 -2.59
C PHE A 73 -7.61 -1.32 -3.52
N PRO A 74 -7.69 -0.07 -3.98
CA PRO A 74 -8.60 0.30 -5.05
C PRO A 74 -8.28 -0.49 -6.32
N ALA A 75 -9.31 -0.93 -7.04
CA ALA A 75 -9.13 -1.64 -8.30
C ALA A 75 -8.41 -0.79 -9.36
N THR A 76 -8.49 0.54 -9.27
CA THR A 76 -7.70 1.47 -10.10
C THR A 76 -6.20 1.40 -9.85
N MET A 77 -5.76 0.83 -8.71
CA MET A 77 -4.36 0.54 -8.42
C MET A 77 -3.93 -0.86 -8.89
N SER A 78 -4.84 -1.64 -9.50
CA SER A 78 -4.47 -2.92 -10.10
C SER A 78 -3.38 -2.69 -11.12
N SER A 79 -2.14 -3.00 -10.73
CA SER A 79 -1.02 -3.03 -11.65
C SER A 79 -1.30 -4.18 -12.58
N ALA A 80 -1.59 -3.86 -13.85
CA ALA A 80 -1.58 -4.83 -14.94
C ALA A 80 -0.38 -5.76 -14.73
N SER A 81 -0.68 -7.03 -14.48
CA SER A 81 0.26 -8.12 -14.31
C SER A 81 1.18 -8.18 -15.53
N ASN A 82 2.25 -7.41 -15.53
CA ASN A 82 3.37 -7.51 -16.47
C ASN A 82 4.68 -7.30 -15.69
N SER A 83 5.12 -8.40 -15.08
CA SER A 83 6.52 -8.81 -14.90
C SER A 83 7.49 -7.90 -14.13
N LYS A 84 7.05 -7.07 -13.19
CA LYS A 84 7.95 -6.49 -12.17
C LYS A 84 7.32 -6.70 -10.80
N GLU A 85 7.95 -7.52 -9.96
CA GLU A 85 7.54 -7.68 -8.56
C GLU A 85 7.39 -6.30 -7.92
N ASN A 86 6.15 -5.91 -7.61
CA ASN A 86 5.88 -4.70 -6.86
C ASN A 86 6.07 -5.03 -5.38
N VAL A 87 7.14 -4.51 -4.79
CA VAL A 87 7.40 -4.64 -3.35
C VAL A 87 6.72 -3.48 -2.63
N LEU A 88 5.84 -3.78 -1.67
CA LEU A 88 5.34 -2.79 -0.72
C LEU A 88 6.39 -2.53 0.34
N VAL A 89 6.68 -1.25 0.56
CA VAL A 89 7.67 -0.81 1.55
C VAL A 89 6.97 0.15 2.51
N GLN A 90 7.10 -0.11 3.81
CA GLN A 90 6.73 0.84 4.84
C GLN A 90 7.94 1.73 5.15
N LEU A 91 7.74 3.05 5.10
CA LEU A 91 8.80 4.04 5.29
C LEU A 91 8.41 5.00 6.41
N SER A 92 9.35 5.27 7.31
CA SER A 92 9.25 6.36 8.27
C SER A 92 10.05 7.54 7.75
N LEU A 93 9.38 8.65 7.50
CA LEU A 93 9.99 9.89 7.04
C LEU A 93 9.72 11.00 8.07
N PRO A 94 10.63 11.97 8.23
CA PRO A 94 10.31 13.13 9.03
C PRO A 94 9.17 13.95 8.37
N THR A 95 8.46 14.71 9.19
CA THR A 95 7.22 15.39 8.78
C THR A 95 7.44 16.38 7.64
N GLN A 96 8.63 16.99 7.57
CA GLN A 96 8.96 17.97 6.54
C GLN A 96 9.04 17.31 5.16
N GLU A 97 9.72 16.17 5.04
CA GLU A 97 9.87 15.41 3.80
C GLU A 97 8.51 14.87 3.33
N LEU A 98 7.65 14.44 4.27
CA LEU A 98 6.28 14.05 3.92
C LEU A 98 5.47 15.22 3.36
N LYS A 99 5.62 16.42 3.94
CA LYS A 99 4.98 17.64 3.44
C LYS A 99 5.48 18.01 2.05
N ASP A 100 6.77 17.84 1.77
CA ASP A 100 7.31 18.12 0.45
C ASP A 100 6.78 17.13 -0.61
N ILE A 101 6.61 15.86 -0.24
CA ILE A 101 5.93 14.86 -1.08
C ILE A 101 4.46 15.28 -1.33
N ASP A 102 3.77 15.75 -0.29
CA ASP A 102 2.38 16.22 -0.41
C ASP A 102 2.24 17.40 -1.35
N ASN A 103 3.18 18.34 -1.31
CA ASN A 103 3.19 19.48 -2.21
C ASN A 103 3.28 19.01 -3.68
N LEU A 104 4.11 18.01 -3.97
CA LEU A 104 4.25 17.45 -5.33
C LEU A 104 2.96 16.83 -5.86
N VAL A 105 2.17 16.18 -4.99
CA VAL A 105 0.85 15.65 -5.34
C VAL A 105 -0.16 16.79 -5.49
N THR A 106 -0.13 17.78 -4.58
CA THR A 106 -1.07 18.91 -4.56
C THR A 106 -0.96 19.78 -5.81
N VAL A 107 0.25 20.00 -6.33
CA VAL A 107 0.47 20.74 -7.59
C VAL A 107 0.19 19.90 -8.84
N GLY A 108 -0.29 18.67 -8.69
CA GLY A 108 -0.68 17.78 -9.78
C GLY A 108 0.49 17.16 -10.55
N LYS A 109 1.73 17.26 -10.05
CA LYS A 109 2.89 16.62 -10.70
C LYS A 109 2.79 15.10 -10.65
N PHE A 110 2.15 14.56 -9.61
CA PHE A 110 1.94 13.14 -9.40
C PHE A 110 0.51 12.86 -8.94
N GLU A 111 -0.04 11.72 -9.34
CA GLU A 111 -1.41 11.32 -8.98
C GLU A 111 -1.56 10.99 -7.48
N ASN A 112 -0.49 10.48 -6.85
CA ASN A 112 -0.51 10.07 -5.44
C ASN A 112 0.91 10.04 -4.84
N ARG A 113 0.98 9.99 -3.50
CA ARG A 113 2.24 9.93 -2.74
C ARG A 113 3.14 8.79 -3.18
N SER A 114 2.59 7.60 -3.43
CA SER A 114 3.37 6.42 -3.82
C SER A 114 4.09 6.63 -5.16
N SER A 115 3.43 7.27 -6.13
CA SER A 115 4.04 7.61 -7.42
C SER A 115 5.14 8.66 -7.28
N ALA A 116 4.94 9.68 -6.42
CA ALA A 116 5.95 10.68 -6.11
C ALA A 116 7.18 10.07 -5.41
N ILE A 117 6.96 9.22 -4.39
CA ILE A 117 8.02 8.52 -3.66
C ILE A 117 8.80 7.59 -4.60
N ARG A 118 8.10 6.84 -5.46
CA ARG A 118 8.75 5.97 -6.46
C ARG A 118 9.68 6.79 -7.36
N TRP A 119 9.22 7.94 -7.84
CA TRP A 119 10.04 8.82 -8.67
C TRP A 119 11.27 9.34 -7.90
N LEU A 120 11.08 9.86 -6.69
CA LEU A 120 12.18 10.35 -5.84
C LEU A 120 13.22 9.26 -5.55
N ALA A 121 12.77 8.05 -5.23
CA ALA A 121 13.66 6.91 -4.99
C ALA A 121 14.49 6.56 -6.24
N LEU A 122 13.86 6.53 -7.43
CA LEU A 122 14.56 6.24 -8.68
C LEU A 122 15.59 7.32 -9.03
N GLU A 123 15.24 8.60 -8.87
CA GLU A 123 16.18 9.70 -9.11
C GLU A 123 17.34 9.68 -8.10
N GLY A 124 17.07 9.38 -6.83
CA GLY A 124 18.10 9.18 -5.81
C GLY A 124 19.05 8.02 -6.16
N ILE A 125 18.53 6.90 -6.65
CA ILE A 125 19.34 5.75 -7.10
C ILE A 125 20.20 6.14 -8.30
N LYS A 126 19.64 6.84 -9.29
CA LYS A 126 20.39 7.30 -10.47
C LYS A 126 21.51 8.26 -10.08
N ALA A 127 21.22 9.23 -9.21
CA ALA A 127 22.20 10.21 -8.74
C ALA A 127 23.38 9.55 -8.01
N ASN A 128 23.14 8.41 -7.35
CA ASN A 128 24.16 7.69 -6.58
C ASN A 128 24.69 6.43 -7.29
N ARG A 129 24.41 6.26 -8.59
CA ARG A 129 24.71 5.02 -9.32
C ARG A 129 26.18 4.62 -9.25
N ALA A 130 27.09 5.57 -9.47
CA ALA A 130 28.53 5.32 -9.43
C ALA A 130 29.02 4.81 -8.06
N TYR A 131 28.42 5.28 -6.96
CA TYR A 131 28.74 4.77 -5.62
C TYR A 131 28.21 3.35 -5.42
N LEU A 132 26.95 3.11 -5.83
CA LEU A 132 26.33 1.79 -5.71
C LEU A 132 27.07 0.72 -6.53
N ASP A 133 27.57 1.07 -7.72
CA ASP A 133 28.38 0.16 -8.55
C ASP A 133 29.71 -0.18 -7.85
N LYS A 134 30.41 0.80 -7.25
CA LYS A 134 31.62 0.54 -6.44
C LYS A 134 31.36 -0.38 -5.25
N VAL A 135 30.23 -0.19 -4.56
CA VAL A 135 29.83 -1.06 -3.44
C VAL A 135 29.59 -2.50 -3.94
N ALA A 136 28.95 -2.65 -5.10
CA ALA A 136 28.71 -3.97 -5.70
C ALA A 136 30.02 -4.67 -6.08
N ASP A 137 30.96 -3.94 -6.68
CA ASP A 137 32.30 -4.48 -7.01
C ASP A 137 33.06 -4.93 -5.75
N THR A 138 33.00 -4.11 -4.70
CA THR A 138 33.66 -4.41 -3.41
C THR A 138 33.06 -5.65 -2.77
N LYS A 139 31.73 -5.78 -2.78
CA LYS A 139 31.03 -6.99 -2.31
C LYS A 139 31.53 -8.23 -3.05
N ASN A 140 31.63 -8.17 -4.37
CA ASN A 140 32.10 -9.30 -5.19
C ASN A 140 33.55 -9.69 -4.86
N GLN A 141 34.42 -8.70 -4.56
CA GLN A 141 35.79 -8.97 -4.12
C GLN A 141 35.82 -9.67 -2.76
N ILE A 142 35.01 -9.23 -1.80
CA ILE A 142 34.88 -9.88 -0.49
C ILE A 142 34.39 -11.33 -0.64
N GLU A 143 33.40 -11.58 -1.50
CA GLU A 143 32.89 -12.93 -1.73
C GLU A 143 33.94 -13.86 -2.38
N ARG A 144 34.82 -13.33 -3.25
CA ARG A 144 35.95 -14.10 -3.80
C ARG A 144 36.94 -14.46 -2.70
N LEU A 145 37.38 -13.49 -1.91
CA LEU A 145 38.30 -13.71 -0.78
C LEU A 145 37.76 -14.73 0.23
N LYS A 146 36.45 -14.72 0.51
CA LYS A 146 35.81 -15.71 1.40
C LYS A 146 35.79 -17.14 0.86
N ARG A 147 35.91 -17.33 -0.46
CA ARG A 147 35.95 -18.67 -1.07
C ARG A 147 37.38 -19.22 -1.20
N ASP A 148 38.37 -18.32 -1.15
CA ASP A 148 39.79 -18.67 -1.29
C ASP A 148 40.46 -19.00 0.08
N ILE A 149 39.73 -18.85 1.20
CA ILE A 149 40.13 -19.24 2.58
C ILE A 149 39.33 -20.48 2.98
#